data_AF-A0A022PKN3-F1
#
_entry.id   AF-A0A022PKN3-F1
#
_cell.length_a   1.000
_cell.length_b   1.000
_cell.length_c   1.000
_cell.angle_alpha   90.00
_cell.angle_beta   90.00
_cell.angle_gamma   90.00
#
_symmetry.space_group_name_H-M   'P 1'
#
loop_
_entity.id
_entity.type
_entity.pdbx_description
1 polymer ?
#
loop_
_entity_poly.entity_id
_entity_poly.type
_entity_poly.pdbx_seq_one_letter_code
_entity_poly.pdbx_strand_id
1 'polypeptide(L)'
;MPAAQAYAPPGFWGPWVDLQGWSSTTHNIRYTFVTESQMPSAFSVEIQYVDQPGPKTIHATGPGDCMIHGGGAGIDRIRCKSFSTGQNVIVTWD
;
A
#
# COMPACT_ATOMS: atom_id res chain seq x y z
N MET A 1 13.95 0.67 -8.09
CA MET A 1 12.75 1.04 -7.32
C MET A 1 12.53 -0.04 -6.28
N PRO A 2 12.43 0.31 -5.00
CA PRO A 2 12.06 -0.64 -3.96
C PRO A 2 10.66 -1.23 -4.21
N ALA A 3 10.45 -2.46 -3.74
CA ALA A 3 9.23 -3.22 -3.98
C ALA A 3 8.91 -4.14 -2.79
N ALA A 4 7.62 -4.41 -2.59
CA ALA A 4 7.12 -5.35 -1.61
C ALA A 4 5.95 -6.16 -2.20
N GLN A 5 5.78 -7.40 -1.72
CA GLN A 5 4.66 -8.26 -2.10
C GLN A 5 3.59 -8.24 -1.01
N ALA A 6 2.36 -7.95 -1.40
CA ALA A 6 1.17 -8.04 -0.56
C ALA A 6 0.22 -9.11 -1.10
N TYR A 7 -0.50 -9.77 -0.19
CA TYR A 7 -1.57 -10.71 -0.56
C TYR A 7 -2.94 -10.06 -0.34
N ALA A 8 -3.78 -10.09 -1.37
CA ALA A 8 -5.15 -9.61 -1.35
C ALA A 8 -6.11 -10.81 -1.35
N PRO A 9 -6.52 -11.34 -0.19
CA PRO A 9 -7.51 -12.40 -0.13
C PRO A 9 -8.89 -11.92 -0.61
N PRO A 10 -9.76 -12.82 -1.07
CA PRO A 10 -11.11 -12.47 -1.49
C PRO A 10 -11.98 -12.14 -0.28
N GLY A 11 -12.61 -10.96 -0.27
CA GLY A 11 -13.62 -10.58 0.74
C GLY A 11 -13.09 -10.09 2.09
N PHE A 12 -11.80 -10.27 2.41
CA PHE A 12 -11.18 -9.87 3.67
C PHE A 12 -9.90 -9.07 3.45
N TRP A 13 -9.43 -8.37 4.47
CA TRP A 13 -8.13 -7.70 4.43
C TRP A 13 -7.00 -8.70 4.64
N GLY A 14 -5.98 -8.63 3.79
CA GLY A 14 -4.72 -9.32 3.98
C GLY A 14 -3.93 -8.78 5.17
N PRO A 15 -2.78 -9.40 5.48
CA PRO A 15 -1.88 -8.89 6.51
C PRO A 15 -1.32 -7.53 6.12
N TRP A 16 -0.89 -6.77 7.13
CA TRP A 16 -0.08 -5.58 6.90
C TRP A 16 1.31 -5.98 6.39
N VAL A 17 1.80 -5.23 5.41
CA VAL A 17 3.13 -5.32 4.83
C VAL A 17 3.84 -3.98 5.02
N ASP A 18 5.04 -4.01 5.58
CA ASP A 18 5.87 -2.82 5.75
C ASP A 18 6.42 -2.35 4.38
N LEU A 19 6.39 -1.04 4.15
CA LEU A 19 6.86 -0.38 2.94
C LEU A 19 8.10 0.49 3.25
N GLN A 20 8.00 1.81 3.05
CA GLN A 20 9.10 2.74 3.25
C GLN A 20 9.23 3.15 4.72
N GLY A 21 10.48 3.17 5.21
CA GLY A 21 10.84 3.79 6.47
C GLY A 21 11.22 5.27 6.28
N TRP A 22 10.73 6.12 7.17
CA TRP A 22 10.97 7.56 7.16
C TRP A 22 11.74 8.02 8.39
N SER A 23 12.63 8.99 8.18
CA SER A 23 13.37 9.70 9.24
C SER A 23 13.32 11.23 9.08
N SER A 24 12.64 11.74 8.05
CA SER A 24 12.56 13.15 7.72
C SER A 24 11.31 13.81 8.31
N THR A 25 11.35 15.14 8.50
CA THR A 25 10.20 15.91 8.97
C THR A 25 9.08 16.02 7.92
N THR A 26 9.41 15.90 6.64
CA THR A 26 8.43 15.84 5.53
C THR A 26 8.89 14.84 4.48
N HIS A 27 7.94 14.20 3.81
CA HIS A 27 8.22 13.30 2.70
C HIS A 27 7.04 13.25 1.71
N ASN A 28 7.39 12.99 0.46
CA ASN A 28 6.43 12.71 -0.61
C ASN A 28 6.82 11.37 -1.22
N ILE A 29 5.85 10.51 -1.46
CA ILE A 29 6.08 9.19 -2.05
C ILE A 29 4.91 8.81 -2.92
N ARG A 30 5.18 8.17 -4.06
CA ARG A 30 4.14 7.53 -4.87
C ARG A 30 4.21 6.03 -4.67
N TYR A 31 3.13 5.44 -4.18
CA TYR A 31 2.95 3.99 -4.15
C TYR A 31 2.18 3.54 -5.37
N THR A 32 2.75 2.61 -6.14
CA THR A 32 2.11 1.96 -7.28
C THR A 32 1.85 0.51 -6.94
N PHE A 33 0.64 0.01 -7.22
CA PHE A 33 0.22 -1.36 -6.92
C PHE A 33 -0.32 -2.05 -8.16
N VAL A 34 0.30 -3.17 -8.53
CA VAL A 34 -0.05 -3.99 -9.70
C VAL A 34 -0.34 -5.43 -9.29
N THR A 35 -1.19 -6.11 -10.03
CA THR A 35 -1.45 -7.55 -9.82
C THR A 35 -0.45 -8.39 -10.60
N GLU A 36 0.13 -9.38 -9.94
CA GLU A 36 1.01 -10.39 -10.58
C GLU A 36 0.27 -11.72 -10.81
N SER A 37 -1.04 -11.76 -10.57
CA SER A 37 -1.82 -12.99 -10.62
C SER A 37 -2.35 -13.30 -12.01
N GLN A 38 -2.43 -14.58 -12.35
CA GLN A 38 -2.98 -15.06 -13.64
C GLN A 38 -4.46 -14.69 -13.84
N MET A 39 -5.18 -14.37 -12.76
CA MET A 39 -6.53 -13.83 -12.78
C MET A 39 -6.56 -12.43 -12.14
N PRO A 40 -6.27 -11.37 -12.91
CA PRO A 40 -6.37 -9.99 -12.44
C PRO A 40 -7.78 -9.67 -11.95
N SER A 41 -7.90 -9.07 -10.77
CA SER A 41 -9.14 -8.48 -10.27
C SER A 41 -8.88 -7.09 -9.72
N ALA A 42 -9.90 -6.25 -9.69
CA ALA A 42 -9.86 -5.06 -8.85
C ALA A 42 -9.74 -5.45 -7.36
N PHE A 43 -9.06 -4.61 -6.58
CA PHE A 43 -8.86 -4.78 -5.14
C PHE A 43 -8.89 -3.45 -4.41
N SER A 44 -9.32 -3.44 -3.16
CA SER A 44 -9.13 -2.31 -2.26
C SER A 44 -7.72 -2.32 -1.68
N VAL A 45 -7.17 -1.13 -1.50
CA VAL A 45 -5.89 -0.87 -0.87
C VAL A 45 -6.13 0.02 0.34
N GLU A 46 -5.46 -0.30 1.45
CA GLU A 46 -5.38 0.56 2.61
C GLU A 46 -3.92 0.77 2.96
N ILE A 47 -3.51 2.04 3.02
CA ILE A 47 -2.15 2.43 3.38
C ILE A 47 -2.22 3.24 4.66
N GLN A 48 -1.51 2.78 5.68
CA GLN A 48 -1.21 3.56 6.87
C GLN A 48 0.16 4.20 6.65
N TYR A 49 0.22 5.53 6.61
CA TYR A 49 1.45 6.28 6.39
C TYR A 49 1.80 7.16 7.58
N VAL A 50 3.10 7.43 7.72
CA VAL A 50 3.64 8.27 8.77
C VAL A 50 3.25 9.72 8.53
N ASP A 51 2.57 10.31 9.50
CA ASP A 51 2.30 11.74 9.54
C ASP A 51 2.39 12.27 10.98
N GLN A 52 2.44 13.59 11.13
CA GLN A 52 2.42 14.25 12.44
C GLN A 52 1.04 14.86 12.73
N PRO A 53 0.48 14.70 13.94
CA PRO A 53 1.09 14.13 15.15
C PRO A 53 1.01 12.60 15.27
N GLY A 54 0.43 11.90 14.30
CA GLY A 54 0.33 10.44 14.30
C GLY A 54 -0.01 9.90 12.90
N PRO A 55 0.10 8.57 12.71
CA PRO A 55 -0.09 7.96 11.40
C PRO A 55 -1.51 8.20 10.87
N LYS A 56 -1.60 8.39 9.57
CA LYS A 56 -2.88 8.54 8.84
C LYS A 56 -3.12 7.34 7.95
N THR A 57 -4.38 7.13 7.61
CA THR A 57 -4.79 6.06 6.70
C THR A 57 -5.40 6.66 5.44
N ILE A 58 -5.05 6.11 4.29
CA ILE A 58 -5.72 6.37 3.02
C ILE A 58 -6.24 5.07 2.43
N HIS A 59 -7.37 5.17 1.73
CA HIS A 59 -7.95 4.07 0.97
C HIS A 59 -7.87 4.39 -0.52
N ALA A 60 -7.46 3.39 -1.29
CA ALA A 60 -7.40 3.45 -2.75
C ALA A 60 -7.98 2.16 -3.35
N THR A 61 -8.11 2.13 -4.68
CA THR A 61 -8.51 0.93 -5.43
C THR A 61 -7.42 0.63 -6.45
N GLY A 62 -7.01 -0.64 -6.52
CA GLY A 62 -5.99 -1.12 -7.44
C GLY A 62 -6.54 -2.06 -8.52
N PRO A 63 -5.77 -2.30 -9.60
CA PRO A 63 -4.43 -1.74 -9.87
C PRO A 63 -4.40 -0.22 -10.07
N GLY A 64 -3.30 0.46 -9.71
CA GLY A 64 -3.19 1.93 -9.81
C GLY A 64 -2.03 2.50 -8.98
N ASP A 65 -2.04 3.81 -8.76
CA ASP A 65 -1.10 4.50 -7.89
C ASP A 65 -1.79 5.50 -6.95
N CYS A 66 -1.10 5.87 -5.87
CA CYS A 66 -1.48 6.97 -5.00
C CYS A 66 -0.27 7.75 -4.53
N MET A 67 -0.40 9.08 -4.49
CA MET A 67 0.61 9.96 -3.93
C MET A 67 0.28 10.27 -2.47
N ILE A 68 1.29 10.15 -1.62
CA ILE A 68 1.21 10.44 -0.19
C ILE A 68 2.12 11.62 0.13
N HIS A 69 1.58 12.52 0.94
CA HIS A 69 2.28 13.65 1.53
C HIS A 69 2.22 13.49 3.04
N GLY A 70 3.36 13.24 3.67
CA GLY A 70 3.46 12.94 5.09
C GLY A 70 4.64 13.64 5.75
N GLY A 71 4.85 13.32 7.02
CA GLY A 71 5.93 13.90 7.81
C GLY A 71 6.18 13.15 9.11
N GLY A 72 7.43 13.13 9.55
CA GLY A 72 7.85 12.43 10.77
C GLY A 72 8.57 11.11 10.51
N ALA A 73 8.89 10.42 11.60
CA ALA A 73 9.65 9.19 11.58
C ALA A 73 8.76 7.96 11.86
N GLY A 74 8.99 6.88 11.14
CA GLY A 74 8.20 5.65 11.25
C GLY A 74 8.30 4.79 9.99
N ILE A 75 7.34 3.87 9.82
CA ILE A 75 7.26 2.96 8.68
C ILE A 75 5.85 3.00 8.11
N ASP A 76 5.74 3.20 6.81
CA ASP A 76 4.47 3.08 6.09
C ASP A 76 4.09 1.61 5.91
N ARG A 77 2.80 1.31 5.90
CA ARG A 77 2.27 -0.05 5.80
C ARG A 77 1.11 -0.12 4.85
N ILE A 78 0.99 -1.25 4.15
CA ILE A 78 -0.12 -1.52 3.24
C ILE A 78 -0.80 -2.84 3.55
N ARG A 79 -2.10 -2.90 3.32
CA ARG A 79 -2.86 -4.15 3.21
C ARG A 79 -3.82 -4.07 2.04
N CYS A 80 -4.11 -5.22 1.45
CA CYS A 80 -4.95 -5.33 0.27
C CYS A 80 -6.13 -6.26 0.53
N LYS A 81 -7.25 -6.02 -0.15
CA LYS A 81 -8.44 -6.87 -0.14
C LYS A 81 -8.97 -7.03 -1.55
N SER A 82 -9.08 -8.24 -2.05
CA SER A 82 -9.64 -8.50 -3.37
C SER A 82 -11.17 -8.56 -3.31
N PHE A 83 -11.84 -8.11 -4.38
CA PHE A 83 -13.30 -8.17 -4.48
C PHE A 83 -13.83 -9.54 -4.89
N SER A 84 -13.07 -10.32 -5.68
CA SER A 84 -13.52 -11.61 -6.22
C SER A 84 -12.56 -12.76 -5.93
N THR A 85 -11.33 -12.71 -6.45
CA THR A 85 -10.35 -13.79 -6.39
C THR A 85 -9.10 -13.35 -5.67
N GLY A 86 -8.53 -14.24 -4.83
CA GLY A 86 -7.27 -13.99 -4.15
C GLY A 86 -6.13 -13.70 -5.14
N GLN A 87 -5.34 -12.67 -4.85
CA GLN A 87 -4.26 -12.27 -5.76
C GLN A 87 -3.05 -11.70 -5.03
N ASN A 88 -1.87 -11.95 -5.60
CA ASN A 88 -0.63 -11.29 -5.21
C ASN A 88 -0.56 -9.92 -5.87
N VAL A 89 -0.25 -8.92 -5.06
CA VAL A 89 -0.08 -7.52 -5.45
C VAL A 89 1.37 -7.15 -5.22
N ILE A 90 2.02 -6.62 -6.24
CA ILE A 90 3.35 -6.03 -6.14
C ILE A 90 3.17 -4.53 -5.93
N VAL A 91 3.80 -4.01 -4.89
CA VAL A 91 3.77 -2.60 -4.50
C VAL A 91 5.16 -2.03 -4.71
N THR A 92 5.30 -1.01 -5.54
CA THR A 92 6.56 -0.30 -5.79
C THR A 92 6.44 1.17 -5.43
N TRP A 93 7.57 1.83 -5.16
CA TRP A 93 7.55 3.25 -4.83
C TRP A 93 8.78 4.03 -5.30
N ASP A 94 8.57 5.34 -5.49
CA ASP A 94 9.57 6.35 -5.84
C ASP A 94 9.30 7.71 -5.18
#